data_AF-A0A7J9GBH3-F1
#
_entry.id   AF-A0A7J9GBH3-F1
#
_cell.length_a   1.000
_cell.length_b   1.000
_cell.length_c   1.000
_cell.angle_alpha   90.00
_cell.angle_beta   90.00
_cell.angle_gamma   90.00
#
_symmetry.space_group_name_H-M   'P 1'
#
loop_
_entity.id
_entity.type
_entity.pdbx_description
1 polymer ?
#
loop_
_entity_poly.entity_id
_entity_poly.type
_entity_poly.pdbx_seq_one_letter_code
_entity_poly.pdbx_strand_id
1 'polypeptide(L)'
;MLSLVADFQQSKPLTLNPKFVQGLKSILCDPSLDKEFIAKAITLPGEGEIMDMMEVADPDAVHAVRTFIRKELASQLKSEFLSTVENNRSSEEYVFDHPNMAGRALKNTALAYLGSLEDSEITELALHEYKTATNMTDQFAALSAISQKPGKTRDDVLADFYTKWQHNYLVVNKWFALQAMSNIPGNVENVRKLLNHPAFDLRNPNKVYSLIGGFCGSPVNFHAKDGSGYKFLGEIVLQLDKLNPQVASRMVSAFSRWRRFDESRQTLAKQQLETIMSANGLSENVFEIASKSLA
;
A
#
# COMPACT_ATOMS: atom_id res chain seq x y z
N MET A 1 9.21 6.28 -16.24
CA MET A 1 9.32 5.94 -14.80
C MET A 1 10.67 5.32 -14.48
N LEU A 2 11.11 4.24 -15.15
CA LEU A 2 12.44 3.65 -14.93
C LEU A 2 13.60 4.65 -15.14
N SER A 3 13.48 5.56 -16.12
CA SER A 3 14.45 6.66 -16.28
C SER A 3 14.54 7.56 -15.06
N LEU A 4 13.40 7.89 -14.42
CA LEU A 4 13.36 8.69 -13.20
C LEU A 4 13.93 7.94 -11.99
N VAL A 5 13.81 6.60 -11.97
CA VAL A 5 14.48 5.77 -10.97
C VAL A 5 15.99 5.86 -11.12
N ALA A 6 16.51 5.75 -12.35
CA ALA A 6 17.93 5.94 -12.61
C ALA A 6 18.41 7.36 -12.24
N ASP A 7 17.61 8.39 -12.53
CA ASP A 7 17.90 9.77 -12.12
C ASP A 7 17.94 9.91 -10.59
N PHE A 8 16.96 9.35 -9.88
CA PHE A 8 16.92 9.35 -8.41
C PHE A 8 18.16 8.68 -7.81
N GLN A 9 18.53 7.50 -8.31
CA GLN A 9 19.71 6.76 -7.84
C GLN A 9 21.02 7.52 -8.07
N GLN A 10 21.08 8.33 -9.13
CA GLN A 10 22.21 9.20 -9.44
C GLN A 10 22.12 10.57 -8.76
N SER A 11 21.16 10.77 -7.85
CA SER A 11 20.91 12.05 -7.17
C SER A 11 20.67 13.21 -8.14
N LYS A 12 20.10 12.92 -9.32
CA LYS A 12 19.69 13.94 -10.30
C LYS A 12 18.30 14.48 -9.95
N PRO A 13 18.01 15.75 -10.29
CA PRO A 13 16.67 16.31 -10.13
C PRO A 13 15.64 15.50 -10.92
N LEU A 14 14.53 15.14 -10.29
CA LEU A 14 13.42 14.48 -10.96
C LEU A 14 12.60 15.52 -11.72
N THR A 15 12.40 15.29 -13.02
CA THR A 15 11.59 16.16 -13.87
C THR A 15 10.58 15.31 -14.64
N LEU A 16 9.29 15.58 -14.46
CA LEU A 16 8.25 14.88 -15.18
C LEU A 16 8.13 15.44 -16.59
N ASN A 17 8.09 14.56 -17.60
CA ASN A 17 7.92 14.98 -19.00
C ASN A 17 6.56 15.70 -19.18
N PRO A 18 6.52 16.97 -19.63
CA PRO A 18 5.27 17.70 -19.81
C PRO A 18 4.26 17.00 -20.73
N LYS A 19 4.75 16.25 -21.73
CA LYS A 19 3.89 15.46 -22.64
C LYS A 19 3.17 14.33 -21.92
N PHE A 20 3.79 13.75 -20.89
CA PHE A 20 3.15 12.72 -20.07
C PHE A 20 1.99 13.29 -19.25
N VAL A 21 2.21 14.46 -18.63
CA VAL A 21 1.15 15.17 -17.88
C VAL A 21 0.01 15.56 -18.82
N GLN A 22 0.32 16.12 -19.98
CA GLN A 22 -0.69 16.50 -20.98
C GLN A 22 -1.48 15.28 -21.49
N GLY A 23 -0.82 14.13 -21.69
CA GLY A 23 -1.49 12.90 -22.09
C GLY A 23 -2.50 12.41 -21.04
N LEU A 24 -2.12 12.40 -19.75
CA LEU A 24 -3.03 12.06 -18.66
C LEU A 24 -4.17 13.06 -18.52
N LYS A 25 -3.90 14.36 -18.69
CA LYS A 25 -4.94 15.40 -18.70
C LYS A 25 -5.95 15.17 -19.81
N SER A 26 -5.49 14.87 -21.03
CA SER A 26 -6.38 14.60 -22.16
C SER A 26 -7.29 13.41 -21.88
N ILE A 27 -6.78 12.33 -21.28
CA ILE A 27 -7.60 11.17 -20.90
C ILE A 27 -8.58 11.54 -19.79
N LEU A 28 -8.13 12.24 -18.74
CA LEU A 28 -8.96 12.64 -17.59
C LEU A 28 -10.14 13.53 -18.00
N CYS A 29 -9.95 14.39 -18.99
CA CYS A 29 -10.91 15.40 -19.42
C CYS A 29 -11.75 14.97 -20.64
N ASP A 30 -11.58 13.76 -21.17
CA ASP A 30 -12.32 13.30 -22.34
C ASP A 30 -13.70 12.78 -21.94
N PRO A 31 -14.81 13.48 -22.28
CA PRO A 31 -16.16 13.07 -21.91
C PRO A 31 -16.67 11.86 -22.70
N SER A 32 -15.99 11.46 -23.78
CA SER A 32 -16.39 10.32 -24.61
C SER A 32 -15.90 8.97 -24.05
N LEU A 33 -14.93 9.00 -23.14
CA LEU A 33 -14.37 7.81 -22.53
C LEU A 33 -15.21 7.34 -21.33
N ASP A 34 -15.25 6.03 -21.14
CA ASP A 34 -15.83 5.45 -19.94
C ASP A 34 -15.03 5.84 -18.68
N LYS A 35 -15.73 6.13 -17.58
CA LYS A 35 -15.10 6.62 -16.34
C LYS A 35 -14.24 5.55 -15.66
N GLU A 36 -14.62 4.27 -15.74
CA GLU A 36 -13.79 3.18 -15.21
C GLU A 36 -12.53 3.02 -16.06
N PHE A 37 -12.65 3.14 -17.38
CA PHE A 37 -11.48 3.19 -18.27
C PHE A 37 -10.53 4.33 -17.91
N ILE A 38 -11.04 5.56 -17.75
CA ILE A 38 -10.22 6.72 -17.34
C ILE A 38 -9.51 6.40 -16.01
N ALA A 39 -10.26 5.92 -15.00
CA ALA A 39 -9.71 5.61 -13.68
C ALA A 39 -8.55 4.61 -13.75
N LYS A 40 -8.66 3.57 -14.60
CA LYS A 40 -7.60 2.59 -14.83
C LYS A 40 -6.43 3.17 -15.62
N ALA A 41 -6.69 3.90 -16.70
CA ALA A 41 -5.67 4.46 -17.58
C ALA A 41 -4.75 5.46 -16.86
N ILE A 42 -5.30 6.24 -15.92
CA ILE A 42 -4.52 7.19 -15.12
C ILE A 42 -3.90 6.58 -13.86
N THR A 43 -4.16 5.31 -13.54
CA THR A 43 -3.57 4.66 -12.36
C THR A 43 -2.12 4.28 -12.65
N LEU A 44 -1.18 4.77 -11.83
CA LEU A 44 0.23 4.39 -11.96
C LEU A 44 0.44 2.91 -11.60
N PRO A 45 1.38 2.21 -12.28
CA PRO A 45 1.82 0.88 -11.90
C PRO A 45 2.16 0.75 -10.41
N GLY A 46 1.93 -0.45 -9.86
CA GLY A 46 2.32 -0.77 -8.48
C GLY A 46 3.83 -0.79 -8.29
N GLU A 47 4.31 -0.58 -7.05
CA GLU A 47 5.76 -0.63 -6.75
C GLU A 47 6.37 -1.99 -7.11
N GLY A 48 5.65 -3.09 -6.86
CA GLY A 48 6.08 -4.44 -7.26
C GLY A 48 6.23 -4.61 -8.78
N GLU A 49 5.29 -4.07 -9.56
CA GLU A 49 5.35 -4.11 -11.03
C GLU A 49 6.57 -3.34 -11.56
N ILE A 50 6.87 -2.19 -10.94
CA ILE A 50 8.03 -1.37 -11.31
C ILE A 50 9.32 -2.12 -10.99
N MET A 51 9.43 -2.70 -9.79
CA MET A 51 10.58 -3.49 -9.37
C MET A 51 10.79 -4.73 -10.25
N ASP A 52 9.70 -5.39 -10.69
CA ASP A 52 9.79 -6.56 -11.55
C ASP A 52 10.43 -6.26 -12.92
N MET A 53 10.32 -5.02 -13.40
CA MET A 53 10.99 -4.53 -14.63
C MET A 53 12.47 -4.15 -14.42
N MET A 54 12.97 -4.12 -13.19
CA MET A 54 14.35 -3.73 -12.88
C MET A 54 15.26 -4.97 -12.80
N GLU A 55 16.50 -4.86 -13.28
CA GLU A 55 17.49 -5.92 -13.08
C GLU A 55 17.79 -6.13 -11.59
N VAL A 56 18.13 -5.04 -10.89
CA VAL A 56 18.24 -4.97 -9.43
C VAL A 56 17.12 -4.09 -8.90
N ALA A 57 16.20 -4.67 -8.13
CA ALA A 57 15.08 -3.97 -7.53
C ALA A 57 15.54 -3.00 -6.43
N ASP A 58 15.04 -1.78 -6.48
CA ASP A 58 15.33 -0.73 -5.50
C ASP A 58 14.02 -0.18 -4.91
N PRO A 59 13.57 -0.69 -3.76
CA PRO A 59 12.29 -0.31 -3.17
C PRO A 59 12.27 1.16 -2.73
N ASP A 60 13.41 1.73 -2.32
CA ASP A 60 13.47 3.14 -1.93
C ASP A 60 13.30 4.05 -3.14
N ALA A 61 14.06 3.79 -4.21
CA ALA A 61 14.02 4.60 -5.42
C ALA A 61 12.67 4.50 -6.12
N VAL A 62 12.09 3.29 -6.18
CA VAL A 62 10.74 3.09 -6.74
C VAL A 62 9.70 3.84 -5.92
N HIS A 63 9.74 3.73 -4.58
CA HIS A 63 8.80 4.45 -3.72
C HIS A 63 8.92 5.97 -3.87
N ALA A 64 10.15 6.50 -3.85
CA ALA A 64 10.42 7.93 -3.98
C ALA A 64 9.95 8.48 -5.33
N VAL A 65 10.28 7.81 -6.44
CA VAL A 65 9.87 8.21 -7.79
C VAL A 65 8.37 8.11 -7.98
N ARG A 66 7.74 7.04 -7.51
CA ARG A 66 6.28 6.89 -7.62
C ARG A 66 5.55 7.97 -6.82
N THR A 67 6.05 8.28 -5.62
CA THR A 67 5.52 9.38 -4.79
C THR A 67 5.70 10.73 -5.46
N PHE A 68 6.89 11.00 -6.04
CA PHE A 68 7.15 12.20 -6.82
C PHE A 68 6.17 12.35 -7.99
N ILE A 69 6.00 11.33 -8.83
CA ILE A 69 5.09 11.39 -9.99
C ILE A 69 3.64 11.65 -9.52
N ARG A 70 3.19 10.99 -8.45
CA ARG A 70 1.84 11.23 -7.91
C ARG A 70 1.65 12.67 -7.46
N LYS A 71 2.60 13.23 -6.69
CA LYS A 71 2.54 14.60 -6.20
C LYS A 71 2.60 15.61 -7.34
N GLU A 72 3.45 15.36 -8.34
CA GLU A 72 3.60 16.24 -9.50
C GLU A 72 2.35 16.27 -10.37
N LEU A 73 1.76 15.10 -10.66
CA LEU A 73 0.48 15.00 -11.37
C LEU A 73 -0.64 15.68 -10.59
N ALA A 74 -0.76 15.42 -9.29
CA ALA A 74 -1.77 16.04 -8.44
C ALA A 74 -1.64 17.56 -8.39
N SER A 75 -0.40 18.07 -8.39
CA SER A 75 -0.11 19.51 -8.38
C SER A 75 -0.48 20.17 -9.71
N GLN A 76 0.01 19.62 -10.84
CA GLN A 76 -0.21 20.20 -12.17
C GLN A 76 -1.66 20.06 -12.65
N LEU A 77 -2.39 19.05 -12.18
CA LEU A 77 -3.79 18.75 -12.57
C LEU A 77 -4.77 18.96 -11.40
N LYS A 78 -4.41 19.79 -10.42
CA LYS A 78 -5.20 19.98 -9.19
C LYS A 78 -6.65 20.37 -9.50
N SER A 79 -6.85 21.33 -10.40
CA SER A 79 -8.18 21.80 -10.81
C SER A 79 -9.03 20.70 -11.45
N GLU A 80 -8.43 19.90 -12.32
CA GLU A 80 -9.09 18.82 -13.05
C GLU A 80 -9.46 17.69 -12.10
N PHE A 81 -8.58 17.33 -11.16
CA PHE A 81 -8.89 16.34 -10.14
C PHE A 81 -9.98 16.82 -9.17
N LEU A 82 -9.96 18.09 -8.76
CA LEU A 82 -11.02 18.68 -7.93
C LEU A 82 -12.38 18.63 -8.64
N SER A 83 -12.42 19.08 -9.90
CA SER A 83 -13.63 18.99 -10.74
C SER A 83 -14.10 17.53 -10.92
N THR A 84 -13.15 16.60 -11.07
CA THR A 84 -13.46 15.17 -11.16
C THR A 84 -14.10 14.63 -9.89
N VAL A 85 -13.61 15.02 -8.72
CA VAL A 85 -14.21 14.62 -7.44
C VAL A 85 -15.63 15.17 -7.34
N GLU A 86 -15.82 16.46 -7.62
CA GLU A 86 -17.13 17.12 -7.52
C GLU A 86 -18.17 16.50 -8.48
N ASN A 87 -17.82 16.36 -9.76
CA ASN A 87 -18.73 15.87 -10.80
C ASN A 87 -19.09 14.37 -10.67
N ASN A 88 -18.36 13.62 -9.84
CA ASN A 88 -18.59 12.20 -9.61
C ASN A 88 -18.99 11.89 -8.16
N ARG A 89 -19.18 12.92 -7.32
CA ARG A 89 -19.80 12.76 -6.01
C ARG A 89 -21.27 12.39 -6.22
N SER A 90 -21.73 11.39 -5.47
CA SER A 90 -23.15 11.05 -5.38
C SER A 90 -23.57 11.01 -3.92
N SER A 91 -24.66 11.71 -3.62
CA SER A 91 -25.38 11.62 -2.34
C SER A 91 -26.58 10.67 -2.42
N GLU A 92 -26.76 9.99 -3.56
CA GLU A 92 -27.85 9.05 -3.77
C GLU A 92 -27.60 7.74 -3.01
N GLU A 93 -28.66 6.93 -2.90
CA GLU A 93 -28.55 5.59 -2.35
C GLU A 93 -27.60 4.74 -3.20
N TYR A 94 -26.85 3.84 -2.56
CA TYR A 94 -25.91 2.99 -3.25
C TYR A 94 -26.62 2.05 -4.25
N VAL A 95 -26.24 2.15 -5.52
CA VAL A 95 -26.67 1.22 -6.57
C VAL A 95 -25.45 0.44 -7.11
N PHE A 96 -25.67 -0.87 -7.29
CA PHE A 96 -24.72 -1.78 -7.94
C PHE A 96 -25.01 -1.84 -9.45
N ASP A 97 -24.54 -0.83 -10.16
CA ASP A 97 -24.54 -0.77 -11.63
C ASP A 97 -23.23 -0.17 -12.16
N HIS A 98 -22.97 -0.36 -13.45
CA HIS A 98 -21.74 0.09 -14.08
C HIS A 98 -21.57 1.62 -14.02
N PRO A 99 -22.55 2.47 -14.40
CA PRO A 99 -22.40 3.93 -14.31
C PRO A 99 -21.98 4.44 -12.93
N ASN A 100 -22.61 3.95 -11.86
CA ASN A 100 -22.30 4.33 -10.48
C ASN A 100 -20.95 3.78 -10.03
N MET A 101 -20.61 2.55 -10.41
CA MET A 101 -19.29 1.96 -10.14
C MET A 101 -18.17 2.75 -10.82
N ALA A 102 -18.33 3.09 -12.09
CA ALA A 102 -17.38 3.83 -12.91
C ALA A 102 -17.17 5.26 -12.35
N GLY A 103 -18.26 5.93 -11.95
CA GLY A 103 -18.21 7.23 -11.26
C GLY A 103 -17.40 7.18 -9.97
N ARG A 104 -17.68 6.21 -9.08
CA ARG A 104 -16.91 6.02 -7.83
C ARG A 104 -15.44 5.69 -8.09
N ALA A 105 -15.15 4.83 -9.08
CA ALA A 105 -13.79 4.47 -9.44
C ALA A 105 -12.98 5.71 -9.84
N LEU A 106 -13.51 6.55 -10.71
CA LEU A 106 -12.86 7.79 -11.16
C LEU A 106 -12.73 8.81 -10.02
N LYS A 107 -13.80 9.03 -9.25
CA LYS A 107 -13.79 9.92 -8.07
C LYS A 107 -12.68 9.55 -7.09
N ASN A 108 -12.61 8.27 -6.73
CA ASN A 108 -11.68 7.77 -5.72
C ASN A 108 -10.22 7.77 -6.22
N THR A 109 -9.99 7.55 -7.51
CA THR A 109 -8.67 7.72 -8.12
C THR A 109 -8.22 9.19 -8.07
N ALA A 110 -9.11 10.14 -8.39
CA ALA A 110 -8.83 11.56 -8.29
C ALA A 110 -8.53 11.99 -6.84
N LEU A 111 -9.34 11.54 -5.88
CA LEU A 111 -9.12 11.80 -4.46
C LEU A 111 -7.78 11.23 -3.97
N ALA A 112 -7.38 10.05 -4.45
CA ALA A 112 -6.09 9.44 -4.11
C ALA A 112 -4.87 10.21 -4.69
N TYR A 113 -5.03 10.90 -5.82
CA TYR A 113 -4.02 11.83 -6.33
C TYR A 113 -3.97 13.09 -5.45
N LEU A 114 -5.12 13.73 -5.22
CA LEU A 114 -5.21 14.94 -4.39
C LEU A 114 -4.62 14.70 -3.00
N GLY A 115 -4.95 13.58 -2.34
CA GLY A 115 -4.43 13.23 -1.00
C GLY A 115 -2.90 13.11 -0.91
N SER A 116 -2.18 13.07 -2.03
CA SER A 116 -0.71 13.15 -2.03
C SER A 116 -0.19 14.57 -1.75
N LEU A 117 -0.99 15.61 -1.97
CA LEU A 117 -0.64 17.01 -1.74
C LEU A 117 -0.61 17.36 -0.25
N GLU A 118 0.35 18.18 0.16
CA GLU A 118 0.47 18.71 1.52
C GLU A 118 -0.37 19.98 1.64
N ASP A 119 -1.69 19.77 1.61
CA ASP A 119 -2.67 20.84 1.51
C ASP A 119 -3.82 20.58 2.50
N SER A 120 -4.08 21.55 3.38
CA SER A 120 -5.13 21.46 4.40
C SER A 120 -6.52 21.39 3.79
N GLU A 121 -6.79 22.13 2.71
CA GLU A 121 -8.09 22.11 2.03
C GLU A 121 -8.39 20.73 1.44
N ILE A 122 -7.36 20.08 0.89
CA ILE A 122 -7.50 18.71 0.36
C ILE A 122 -7.70 17.69 1.48
N THR A 123 -7.06 17.90 2.64
CA THR A 123 -7.27 17.07 3.83
C THR A 123 -8.71 17.20 4.33
N GLU A 124 -9.25 18.42 4.37
CA GLU A 124 -10.65 18.69 4.72
C GLU A 124 -11.63 18.10 3.71
N LEU A 125 -11.33 18.18 2.41
CA LEU A 125 -12.12 17.52 1.36
C LEU A 125 -12.17 16.00 1.58
N ALA A 126 -11.03 15.35 1.82
CA ALA A 126 -11.00 13.91 2.06
C ALA A 126 -11.74 13.52 3.35
N LEU A 127 -11.64 14.34 4.41
CA LEU A 127 -12.43 14.15 5.63
C LEU A 127 -13.94 14.30 5.38
N HIS A 128 -14.34 15.26 4.53
CA HIS A 128 -15.72 15.43 4.13
C HIS A 128 -16.23 14.16 3.41
N GLU A 129 -15.52 13.71 2.37
CA GLU A 129 -15.85 12.47 1.65
C GLU A 129 -15.92 11.25 2.58
N TYR A 130 -15.02 11.14 3.56
CA TYR A 130 -15.04 10.06 4.55
C TYR A 130 -16.31 10.10 5.42
N LYS A 131 -16.71 11.28 5.90
CA LYS A 131 -17.85 11.45 6.82
C LYS A 131 -19.19 11.31 6.11
N THR A 132 -19.29 11.74 4.85
CA THR A 132 -20.54 11.76 4.09
C THR A 132 -20.74 10.52 3.21
N ALA A 133 -19.72 9.66 3.07
CA ALA A 133 -19.82 8.43 2.29
C ALA A 133 -21.00 7.54 2.73
N THR A 134 -21.84 7.19 1.76
CA THR A 134 -23.01 6.30 1.94
C THR A 134 -22.66 4.82 1.77
N ASN A 135 -21.43 4.50 1.34
CA ASN A 135 -20.98 3.14 1.05
C ASN A 135 -19.51 2.92 1.47
N MET A 136 -19.13 1.65 1.67
CA MET A 136 -17.79 1.26 2.12
C MET A 136 -16.69 1.60 1.09
N THR A 137 -16.97 1.58 -0.21
CA THR A 137 -15.97 1.88 -1.24
C THR A 137 -15.47 3.31 -1.13
N ASP A 138 -16.39 4.27 -1.04
CA ASP A 138 -16.05 5.69 -0.91
C ASP A 138 -15.47 6.02 0.47
N GLN A 139 -16.07 5.49 1.55
CA GLN A 139 -15.56 5.72 2.90
C GLN A 139 -14.13 5.22 3.04
N PHE A 140 -13.84 4.01 2.52
CA PHE A 140 -12.51 3.42 2.62
C PHE A 140 -11.50 4.09 1.68
N ALA A 141 -11.92 4.58 0.50
CA ALA A 141 -11.06 5.35 -0.39
C ALA A 141 -10.62 6.67 0.25
N ALA A 142 -11.56 7.40 0.87
CA ALA A 142 -11.25 8.63 1.60
C ALA A 142 -10.36 8.37 2.82
N LEU A 143 -10.66 7.32 3.61
CA LEU A 143 -9.79 6.87 4.71
C LEU A 143 -8.37 6.59 4.22
N SER A 144 -8.24 5.89 3.08
CA SER A 144 -6.95 5.53 2.49
C SER A 144 -6.17 6.76 2.02
N ALA A 145 -6.84 7.78 1.48
CA ALA A 145 -6.22 9.04 1.06
C ALA A 145 -5.67 9.82 2.27
N ILE A 146 -6.44 9.92 3.36
CA ILE A 146 -6.02 10.61 4.59
C ILE A 146 -4.85 9.86 5.25
N SER A 147 -4.90 8.53 5.28
CA SER A 147 -3.97 7.69 6.04
C SER A 147 -2.56 7.58 5.44
N GLN A 148 -2.30 8.22 4.28
CA GLN A 148 -0.98 8.21 3.64
C GLN A 148 0.08 9.00 4.42
N LYS A 149 -0.34 9.93 5.30
CA LYS A 149 0.55 10.86 5.99
C LYS A 149 0.42 10.73 7.51
N PRO A 150 1.52 10.82 8.27
CA PRO A 150 1.44 10.84 9.73
C PRO A 150 0.75 12.12 10.21
N GLY A 151 0.12 12.06 11.38
CA GLY A 151 -0.47 13.23 12.03
C GLY A 151 -1.79 12.92 12.71
N LYS A 152 -2.25 13.87 13.52
CA LYS A 152 -3.46 13.71 14.35
C LYS A 152 -4.69 13.33 13.51
N THR A 153 -4.87 13.93 12.34
CA THR A 153 -6.00 13.63 11.45
C THR A 153 -6.05 12.17 11.03
N ARG A 154 -4.89 11.57 10.72
CA ARG A 154 -4.78 10.14 10.39
C ARG A 154 -5.19 9.29 11.57
N ASP A 155 -4.67 9.60 12.75
CA ASP A 155 -4.91 8.78 13.94
C ASP A 155 -6.39 8.86 14.38
N ASP A 156 -6.98 10.06 14.33
CA ASP A 156 -8.40 10.28 14.62
C ASP A 156 -9.30 9.49 13.65
N VAL A 157 -9.04 9.56 12.34
CA VAL A 157 -9.91 8.89 11.34
C VAL A 157 -9.76 7.36 11.38
N LEU A 158 -8.56 6.85 11.66
CA LEU A 158 -8.35 5.40 11.84
C LEU A 158 -9.07 4.88 13.09
N ALA A 159 -9.05 5.64 14.19
CA ALA A 159 -9.74 5.30 15.43
C ALA A 159 -11.27 5.37 15.26
N ASP A 160 -11.77 6.41 14.58
CA ASP A 160 -13.20 6.54 14.24
C ASP A 160 -13.68 5.37 13.38
N PHE A 161 -12.94 5.03 12.31
CA PHE A 161 -13.29 3.91 11.43
C PHE A 161 -13.35 2.59 12.20
N TYR A 162 -12.36 2.33 13.06
CA TYR A 162 -12.37 1.14 13.90
C TYR A 162 -13.57 1.13 14.86
N THR A 163 -13.83 2.24 15.56
CA THR A 163 -14.95 2.34 16.51
C THR A 163 -16.29 2.03 15.85
N LYS A 164 -16.50 2.55 14.63
CA LYS A 164 -17.71 2.31 13.82
C LYS A 164 -17.83 0.85 13.37
N TRP A 165 -16.73 0.21 12.99
CA TRP A 165 -16.74 -1.08 12.30
C TRP A 165 -16.19 -2.27 13.10
N GLN A 166 -15.82 -2.09 14.37
CA GLN A 166 -15.17 -3.12 15.20
C GLN A 166 -15.95 -4.44 15.31
N HIS A 167 -17.28 -4.41 15.16
CA HIS A 167 -18.12 -5.60 15.18
C HIS A 167 -18.17 -6.36 13.83
N ASN A 168 -17.61 -5.78 12.76
CA ASN A 168 -17.51 -6.42 11.44
C ASN A 168 -16.07 -6.88 11.17
N TYR A 169 -15.82 -8.17 11.40
CA TYR A 169 -14.48 -8.76 11.30
C TYR A 169 -13.80 -8.56 9.93
N LEU A 170 -14.55 -8.62 8.82
CA LEU A 170 -13.98 -8.45 7.48
C LEU A 170 -13.59 -6.99 7.22
N VAL A 171 -14.33 -6.03 7.78
CA VAL A 171 -13.98 -4.61 7.69
C VAL A 171 -12.79 -4.28 8.57
N VAL A 172 -12.70 -4.86 9.77
CA VAL A 172 -11.52 -4.72 10.64
C VAL A 172 -10.27 -5.29 9.97
N ASN A 173 -10.38 -6.38 9.22
CA ASN A 173 -9.27 -6.89 8.40
C ASN A 173 -8.79 -5.87 7.36
N LYS A 174 -9.70 -5.17 6.67
CA LYS A 174 -9.33 -4.08 5.75
C LYS A 174 -8.62 -2.94 6.48
N TRP A 175 -9.07 -2.60 7.69
CA TRP A 175 -8.43 -1.59 8.54
C TRP A 175 -7.01 -1.98 8.99
N PHE A 176 -6.77 -3.25 9.35
CA PHE A 176 -5.43 -3.76 9.60
C PHE A 176 -4.56 -3.67 8.34
N ALA A 177 -5.07 -4.11 7.19
CA ALA A 177 -4.34 -4.08 5.94
C ALA A 177 -3.95 -2.66 5.51
N LEU A 178 -4.84 -1.69 5.65
CA LEU A 178 -4.55 -0.29 5.34
C LEU A 178 -3.36 0.26 6.15
N GLN A 179 -3.35 -0.03 7.45
CA GLN A 179 -2.27 0.42 8.32
C GLN A 179 -0.97 -0.35 8.05
N ALA A 180 -1.06 -1.65 7.78
CA ALA A 180 0.09 -2.49 7.51
C ALA A 180 0.81 -2.11 6.21
N MET A 181 0.04 -1.77 5.17
CA MET A 181 0.54 -1.35 3.86
C MET A 181 1.01 0.11 3.83
N SER A 182 1.01 0.82 4.96
CA SER A 182 1.46 2.22 5.01
C SER A 182 2.94 2.33 4.65
N ASN A 183 3.26 3.28 3.77
CA ASN A 183 4.62 3.63 3.38
C ASN A 183 5.24 4.72 4.27
N ILE A 184 4.60 5.07 5.40
CA ILE A 184 5.21 5.97 6.40
C ILE A 184 6.51 5.31 6.90
N PRO A 185 7.65 6.02 6.94
CA PRO A 185 8.91 5.45 7.38
C PRO A 185 8.81 4.83 8.79
N GLY A 186 9.34 3.61 8.94
CA GLY A 186 9.34 2.91 10.23
C GLY A 186 8.00 2.26 10.59
N ASN A 187 7.10 2.03 9.62
CA ASN A 187 5.77 1.46 9.87
C ASN A 187 5.80 0.08 10.55
N VAL A 188 6.93 -0.64 10.53
CA VAL A 188 7.11 -1.90 11.28
C VAL A 188 6.75 -1.74 12.77
N GLU A 189 7.03 -0.58 13.38
CA GLU A 189 6.68 -0.32 14.77
C GLU A 189 5.18 -0.19 14.99
N ASN A 190 4.47 0.40 14.03
CA ASN A 190 3.00 0.46 14.06
C ASN A 190 2.40 -0.95 13.91
N VAL A 191 2.95 -1.76 12.99
CA VAL A 191 2.52 -3.16 12.81
C VAL A 191 2.76 -3.99 14.08
N ARG A 192 3.92 -3.81 14.74
CA ARG A 192 4.21 -4.44 16.04
C ARG A 192 3.20 -4.04 17.12
N LYS A 193 2.79 -2.77 17.18
CA LYS A 193 1.73 -2.33 18.10
C LYS A 193 0.39 -3.01 17.79
N LEU A 194 0.04 -3.14 16.52
CA LEU A 194 -1.21 -3.77 16.08
C LEU A 194 -1.28 -5.27 16.39
N LEU A 195 -0.16 -5.96 16.61
CA LEU A 195 -0.17 -7.35 17.10
C LEU A 195 -0.81 -7.50 18.48
N ASN A 196 -0.75 -6.45 19.30
CA ASN A 196 -1.35 -6.42 20.64
C ASN A 196 -2.76 -5.83 20.64
N HIS A 197 -3.29 -5.48 19.47
CA HIS A 197 -4.62 -4.89 19.36
C HIS A 197 -5.69 -5.96 19.72
N PRO A 198 -6.73 -5.64 20.52
CA PRO A 198 -7.73 -6.62 20.95
C PRO A 198 -8.45 -7.34 19.80
N ALA A 199 -8.58 -6.67 18.65
CA ALA A 199 -9.16 -7.26 17.45
C ALA A 199 -8.18 -8.14 16.65
N PHE A 200 -6.89 -8.21 17.00
CA PHE A 200 -5.92 -9.08 16.34
C PHE A 200 -5.82 -10.44 17.04
N ASP A 201 -5.70 -11.51 16.26
CA ASP A 201 -5.45 -12.86 16.77
C ASP A 201 -4.57 -13.60 15.77
N LEU A 202 -3.38 -14.00 16.23
CA LEU A 202 -2.37 -14.69 15.42
C LEU A 202 -2.84 -16.09 14.97
N ARG A 203 -3.85 -16.67 15.64
CA ARG A 203 -4.44 -17.96 15.23
C ARG A 203 -5.40 -17.84 14.05
N ASN A 204 -5.86 -16.62 13.73
CA ASN A 204 -6.79 -16.39 12.63
C ASN A 204 -6.02 -16.05 11.33
N PRO A 205 -6.05 -16.92 10.30
CA PRO A 205 -5.29 -16.70 9.07
C PRO A 205 -5.62 -15.39 8.36
N ASN A 206 -6.90 -14.98 8.35
CA ASN A 206 -7.31 -13.74 7.67
C ASN A 206 -6.71 -12.50 8.35
N LYS A 207 -6.58 -12.51 9.68
CA LYS A 207 -5.95 -11.42 10.42
C LYS A 207 -4.44 -11.40 10.17
N VAL A 208 -3.79 -12.56 10.14
CA VAL A 208 -2.37 -12.72 9.77
C VAL A 208 -2.12 -12.16 8.37
N TYR A 209 -2.90 -12.57 7.38
CA TYR A 209 -2.74 -12.07 6.00
C TYR A 209 -3.00 -10.58 5.89
N SER A 210 -3.96 -10.05 6.67
CA SER A 210 -4.28 -8.62 6.64
C SER A 210 -3.18 -7.77 7.28
N LEU A 211 -2.65 -8.17 8.45
CA LEU A 211 -1.63 -7.39 9.16
C LEU A 211 -0.20 -7.72 8.70
N ILE A 212 0.19 -8.99 8.76
CA ILE A 212 1.57 -9.42 8.44
C ILE A 212 1.76 -9.44 6.93
N GLY A 213 0.84 -10.07 6.20
CA GLY A 213 0.86 -10.10 4.74
C GLY A 213 0.73 -8.70 4.14
N GLY A 214 -0.12 -7.84 4.73
CA GLY A 214 -0.23 -6.43 4.37
C GLY A 214 1.08 -5.66 4.54
N PHE A 215 1.83 -5.92 5.62
CA PHE A 215 3.13 -5.27 5.83
C PHE A 215 4.16 -5.65 4.76
N CYS A 216 4.21 -6.92 4.36
CA CYS A 216 5.03 -7.36 3.23
C CYS A 216 4.63 -6.70 1.90
N GLY A 217 3.40 -6.16 1.82
CA GLY A 217 2.89 -5.38 0.69
C GLY A 217 3.34 -3.91 0.67
N SER A 218 4.12 -3.44 1.64
CA SER A 218 4.83 -2.16 1.63
C SER A 218 6.32 -2.39 1.38
N PRO A 219 6.80 -2.39 0.11
CA PRO A 219 8.18 -2.73 -0.20
C PRO A 219 9.20 -1.85 0.50
N VAL A 220 8.95 -0.53 0.59
CA VAL A 220 9.87 0.42 1.24
C VAL A 220 10.08 0.12 2.73
N ASN A 221 9.05 -0.35 3.44
CA ASN A 221 9.16 -0.70 4.86
C ASN A 221 9.58 -2.15 5.09
N PHE A 222 9.08 -3.10 4.29
CA PHE A 222 9.47 -4.51 4.43
C PHE A 222 10.95 -4.73 4.09
N HIS A 223 11.42 -4.08 3.03
CA HIS A 223 12.82 -4.06 2.62
C HIS A 223 13.55 -2.82 3.16
N ALA A 224 13.22 -2.35 4.36
CA ALA A 224 13.96 -1.24 4.98
C ALA A 224 15.46 -1.57 5.06
N LYS A 225 16.32 -0.56 4.85
CA LYS A 225 17.79 -0.72 4.78
C LYS A 225 18.41 -1.28 6.06
N ASP A 226 17.73 -1.13 7.19
CA ASP A 226 18.16 -1.64 8.50
C ASP A 226 17.78 -3.11 8.73
N GLY A 227 17.04 -3.73 7.81
CA GLY A 227 16.58 -5.12 7.93
C GLY A 227 15.46 -5.33 8.96
N SER A 228 14.89 -4.26 9.52
CA SER A 228 13.83 -4.33 10.55
C SER A 228 12.61 -5.12 10.07
N GLY A 229 12.21 -4.95 8.81
CA GLY A 229 11.10 -5.69 8.20
C GLY A 229 11.37 -7.18 8.05
N TYR A 230 12.60 -7.57 7.67
CA TYR A 230 13.02 -8.98 7.61
C TYR A 230 13.00 -9.61 8.99
N LYS A 231 13.63 -8.96 9.97
CA LYS A 231 13.68 -9.44 11.36
C LYS A 231 12.28 -9.65 11.92
N PHE A 232 11.40 -8.65 11.73
CA PHE A 232 10.00 -8.74 12.12
C PHE A 232 9.30 -9.97 11.53
N LEU A 233 9.38 -10.15 10.21
CA LEU A 233 8.74 -11.28 9.56
C LEU A 233 9.29 -12.62 10.05
N GLY A 234 10.61 -12.73 10.24
CA GLY A 234 11.24 -13.95 10.74
C GLY A 234 10.78 -14.33 12.15
N GLU A 235 10.69 -13.36 13.05
CA GLU A 235 10.14 -13.57 14.41
C GLU A 235 8.69 -14.07 14.37
N ILE A 236 7.87 -13.52 13.47
CA ILE A 236 6.47 -13.90 13.32
C ILE A 236 6.30 -15.26 12.67
N VAL A 237 7.12 -15.59 11.66
CA VAL A 237 7.15 -16.91 11.04
C VAL A 237 7.41 -17.99 12.09
N LEU A 238 8.42 -17.81 12.94
CA LEU A 238 8.75 -18.81 13.97
C LEU A 238 7.66 -18.99 15.02
N GLN A 239 6.89 -17.93 15.30
CA GLN A 239 5.70 -18.02 16.15
C GLN A 239 4.56 -18.74 15.44
N LEU A 240 4.28 -18.35 14.20
CA LEU A 240 3.22 -18.94 13.38
C LEU A 240 3.49 -20.41 13.10
N ASP A 241 4.74 -20.83 12.91
CA ASP A 241 5.07 -22.21 12.58
C ASP A 241 4.59 -23.20 13.65
N LYS A 242 4.68 -22.79 14.92
CA LYS A 242 4.17 -23.57 16.06
C LYS A 242 2.65 -23.65 16.13
N LEU A 243 1.94 -22.69 15.54
CA LEU A 243 0.49 -22.55 15.62
C LEU A 243 -0.21 -23.07 14.36
N ASN A 244 0.36 -22.77 13.21
CA ASN A 244 -0.17 -23.04 11.87
C ASN A 244 0.96 -23.02 10.83
N PRO A 245 1.65 -24.17 10.62
CA PRO A 245 2.71 -24.34 9.64
C PRO A 245 2.37 -23.90 8.21
N GLN A 246 1.11 -24.03 7.79
CA GLN A 246 0.67 -23.65 6.44
C GLN A 246 0.60 -22.12 6.26
N VAL A 247 0.15 -21.41 7.29
CA VAL A 247 0.15 -19.94 7.28
C VAL A 247 1.59 -19.43 7.38
N ALA A 248 2.41 -20.07 8.22
CA ALA A 248 3.82 -19.72 8.36
C ALA A 248 4.58 -19.86 7.04
N SER A 249 4.44 -20.97 6.33
CA SER A 249 5.13 -21.19 5.05
C SER A 249 4.73 -20.17 3.98
N ARG A 250 3.45 -19.77 3.94
CA ARG A 250 2.97 -18.70 3.06
C ARG A 250 3.58 -17.34 3.41
N MET A 251 3.80 -17.04 4.69
CA MET A 251 4.48 -15.80 5.11
C MET A 251 5.96 -15.82 4.75
N VAL A 252 6.63 -16.97 4.88
CA VAL A 252 8.04 -17.13 4.47
C VAL A 252 8.25 -16.87 2.98
N SER A 253 7.25 -17.14 2.13
CA SER A 253 7.34 -16.86 0.69
C SER A 253 7.63 -15.39 0.35
N ALA A 254 7.40 -14.45 1.27
CA ALA A 254 7.79 -13.04 1.06
C ALA A 254 9.32 -12.86 0.94
N PHE A 255 10.12 -13.80 1.47
CA PHE A 255 11.57 -13.81 1.27
C PHE A 255 12.00 -14.35 -0.10
N SER A 256 11.15 -15.06 -0.86
CA SER A 256 11.55 -15.84 -2.04
C SER A 256 12.30 -15.05 -3.12
N ARG A 257 12.05 -13.74 -3.24
CA ARG A 257 12.68 -12.86 -4.24
C ARG A 257 13.87 -12.06 -3.68
N TRP A 258 14.44 -12.42 -2.54
CA TRP A 258 15.49 -11.65 -1.86
C TRP A 258 16.73 -11.36 -2.72
N ARG A 259 17.06 -12.22 -3.69
CA ARG A 259 18.19 -12.05 -4.62
C ARG A 259 18.00 -10.93 -5.66
N ARG A 260 16.78 -10.39 -5.79
CA ARG A 260 16.49 -9.27 -6.71
C ARG A 260 17.00 -7.93 -6.18
N PHE A 261 17.31 -7.80 -4.89
CA PHE A 261 17.65 -6.53 -4.26
C PHE A 261 19.16 -6.28 -4.24
N ASP A 262 19.59 -5.12 -3.77
CA ASP A 262 21.00 -4.79 -3.55
C ASP A 262 21.68 -5.74 -2.55
N GLU A 263 23.02 -5.78 -2.58
CA GLU A 263 23.83 -6.70 -1.76
C GLU A 263 23.55 -6.58 -0.26
N SER A 264 23.32 -5.37 0.27
CA SER A 264 23.03 -5.18 1.70
C SER A 264 21.71 -5.84 2.09
N ARG A 265 20.65 -5.59 1.30
CA ARG A 265 19.36 -6.25 1.49
C ARG A 265 19.44 -7.77 1.33
N GLN A 266 20.25 -8.23 0.38
CA GLN A 266 20.49 -9.65 0.17
C GLN A 266 21.10 -10.32 1.41
N THR A 267 22.16 -9.71 1.99
CA THR A 267 22.80 -10.21 3.21
C THR A 267 21.80 -10.30 4.37
N LEU A 268 21.00 -9.25 4.60
CA LEU A 268 20.05 -9.21 5.71
C LEU A 268 18.90 -10.22 5.54
N ALA A 269 18.33 -10.33 4.34
CA ALA A 269 17.28 -11.31 4.06
C ALA A 269 17.80 -12.76 4.17
N LYS A 270 19.01 -13.01 3.65
CA LYS A 270 19.66 -14.33 3.74
C LYS A 270 19.91 -14.73 5.19
N GLN A 271 20.48 -13.81 5.99
CA GLN A 271 20.72 -14.04 7.42
C GLN A 271 19.42 -14.42 8.14
N GLN A 272 18.30 -13.76 7.79
CA GLN A 272 17.02 -14.08 8.40
C GLN A 272 16.46 -15.43 7.96
N LEU A 273 16.63 -15.82 6.70
CA LEU A 273 16.29 -17.16 6.21
C LEU A 273 17.13 -18.24 6.91
N GLU A 274 18.43 -18.03 7.07
CA GLU A 274 19.33 -18.93 7.81
C GLU A 274 18.93 -19.06 9.29
N THR A 275 18.50 -17.95 9.91
CA THR A 275 17.98 -17.94 11.28
C THR A 275 16.70 -18.78 11.39
N ILE A 276 15.78 -18.67 10.43
CA ILE A 276 14.55 -19.48 10.40
C ILE A 276 14.91 -20.97 10.25
N MET A 277 15.80 -21.30 9.31
CA MET A 277 16.25 -22.67 9.05
C MET A 277 16.95 -23.33 10.25
N SER A 278 17.62 -22.53 11.07
CA SER A 278 18.34 -23.02 12.26
C SER A 278 17.42 -23.20 13.48
N ALA A 279 16.12 -22.91 13.37
CA ALA A 279 15.20 -23.03 14.49
C ALA A 279 14.88 -24.49 14.83
N ASN A 280 15.01 -24.84 16.12
CA ASN A 280 14.66 -26.17 16.59
C ASN A 280 13.15 -26.43 16.45
N GLY A 281 12.79 -27.56 15.84
CA GLY A 281 11.40 -27.97 15.65
C GLY A 281 10.68 -27.25 14.51
N LEU A 282 11.43 -26.70 13.54
CA LEU A 282 10.87 -26.09 12.34
C LEU A 282 10.04 -27.12 11.56
N SER A 283 8.84 -26.73 11.13
CA SER A 283 7.98 -27.60 10.33
C SER A 283 8.56 -27.87 8.94
N GLU A 284 8.19 -29.01 8.35
CA GLU A 284 8.54 -29.35 6.97
C GLU A 284 8.05 -28.29 5.98
N ASN A 285 6.86 -27.72 6.22
CA ASN A 285 6.27 -26.69 5.37
C ASN A 285 7.16 -25.43 5.29
N VAL A 286 7.66 -24.95 6.43
CA VAL A 286 8.54 -23.78 6.45
C VAL A 286 9.93 -24.14 5.93
N PHE A 287 10.46 -25.29 6.35
CA PHE A 287 11.76 -25.78 5.89
C PHE A 287 11.82 -25.85 4.36
N GLU A 288 10.79 -26.37 3.70
CA GLU A 288 10.75 -26.49 2.23
C GLU A 288 10.87 -25.12 1.55
N ILE A 289 10.09 -24.13 1.98
CA ILE A 289 10.10 -22.80 1.36
C ILE A 289 11.39 -22.04 1.66
N ALA A 290 11.89 -22.12 2.90
CA ALA A 290 13.11 -21.43 3.31
C ALA A 290 14.35 -22.04 2.65
N SER A 291 14.47 -23.37 2.57
CA SER A 291 15.56 -24.06 1.89
C SER A 291 15.58 -23.77 0.39
N LYS A 292 14.42 -23.81 -0.29
CA LYS A 292 14.30 -23.42 -1.71
C LYS A 292 14.66 -21.96 -1.95
N SER A 293 14.38 -21.08 -1.00
CA SER A 293 14.76 -19.67 -1.11
C SER A 293 16.27 -19.46 -0.95
N LEU A 294 16.96 -20.30 -0.16
CA LEU A 294 18.41 -20.24 0.06
C LEU A 294 19.24 -20.96 -1.01
N ALA A 295 18.67 -21.97 -1.68
CA ALA A 295 19.24 -22.64 -2.86
C ALA A 295 19.31 -21.68 -4.04
#